data_AF-A0AAQ4QE25-F1
#
_entry.id   AF-A0AAQ4QE25-F1
#
_cell.length_a   1.000
_cell.length_b   1.000
_cell.length_c   1.000
_cell.angle_alpha   90.00
_cell.angle_beta   90.00
_cell.angle_gamma   90.00
#
_symmetry.space_group_name_H-M   'P 1'
#
loop_
_entity.id
_entity.type
_entity.pdbx_description
1 polymer ?
#
loop_
_entity_poly.entity_id
_entity_poly.type
_entity_poly.pdbx_seq_one_letter_code
_entity_poly.pdbx_strand_id
1 'polypeptide(L)'
;MSSGASGQMEELRRRSQSLLSSSGSAQDVKAEVQTMAGVLLPLSEKYRLLGAETMLRENTVLESLSRLVKALSILEKYGCNLTSPARPRYWRSVKHNNPVFRSTVDAVKGGRAVLFLYGYTSQQADGLSFPDDVSQPDAAHVAAVTLEVMTLRTEVDMLVKVRAASVGRSLEVSWGLKGSFCSFFREPILTRRASETSSPSSSRRSVPTRPRRCHVIQSHAFLLGPC
;
A
#
# COMPACT_ATOMS: atom_id res chain seq x y z
N MET A 1 29.10 24.85 -3.17
CA MET A 1 29.07 24.53 -1.73
C MET A 1 27.61 24.21 -1.41
N SER A 2 27.23 22.93 -1.28
CA SER A 2 25.88 22.60 -0.79
C SER A 2 25.76 23.14 0.62
N SER A 3 24.63 23.80 0.92
CA SER A 3 24.29 24.19 2.28
C SER A 3 24.41 22.97 3.21
N GLY A 4 24.82 23.18 4.47
CA GLY A 4 25.05 22.06 5.40
C GLY A 4 23.86 21.10 5.54
N ALA A 5 22.63 21.63 5.47
CA ALA A 5 21.40 20.85 5.50
C ALA A 5 21.19 19.99 4.24
N SER A 6 21.50 20.51 3.06
CA SER A 6 21.42 19.79 1.78
C SER A 6 22.40 18.61 1.77
N GLY A 7 23.65 18.85 2.17
CA GLY A 7 24.66 17.78 2.28
C GLY A 7 24.29 16.70 3.29
N GLN A 8 23.76 17.09 4.47
CA GLN A 8 23.26 16.16 5.46
C GLN A 8 22.11 15.30 4.92
N MET A 9 21.17 15.91 4.18
CA MET A 9 20.05 15.21 3.57
C MET A 9 20.52 14.16 2.54
N GLU A 10 21.49 14.51 1.70
CA GLU A 10 22.06 13.55 0.73
C GLU A 10 22.69 12.34 1.42
N GLU A 11 23.44 12.57 2.48
CA GLU A 11 24.12 11.50 3.20
C GLU A 11 23.13 10.59 3.95
N LEU A 12 22.03 11.15 4.47
CA LEU A 12 20.93 10.36 5.04
C LEU A 12 20.26 9.50 3.96
N ARG A 13 19.88 10.11 2.82
CA ARG A 13 19.27 9.39 1.69
C ARG A 13 20.14 8.22 1.24
N ARG A 14 21.42 8.47 0.99
CA ARG A 14 22.37 7.45 0.50
C ARG A 14 22.47 6.26 1.45
N ARG A 15 22.66 6.52 2.75
CA ARG A 15 22.79 5.46 3.76
C ARG A 15 21.49 4.66 3.92
N SER A 16 20.36 5.35 4.07
CA SER A 16 19.06 4.71 4.23
C SER A 16 18.64 3.94 2.97
N GLN A 17 18.97 4.45 1.78
CA GLN A 17 18.64 3.77 0.52
C GLN A 17 19.41 2.47 0.39
N SER A 18 20.71 2.46 0.73
CA SER A 18 21.53 1.24 0.74
C SER A 18 20.99 0.20 1.72
N LEU A 19 20.54 0.64 2.91
CA LEU A 19 20.01 -0.27 3.91
C LEU A 19 18.63 -0.82 3.51
N LEU A 20 17.72 0.06 3.09
CA LEU A 20 16.37 -0.34 2.69
C LEU A 20 16.36 -1.21 1.44
N SER A 21 17.20 -0.91 0.44
CA SER A 21 17.30 -1.72 -0.78
C SER A 21 17.80 -3.15 -0.55
N SER A 22 18.52 -3.39 0.56
CA SER A 22 19.04 -4.70 0.92
C SER A 22 18.15 -5.47 1.91
N SER A 23 17.57 -4.80 2.91
CA SER A 23 16.74 -5.47 3.93
C SER A 23 15.24 -5.45 3.61
N GLY A 24 14.76 -4.40 2.95
CA GLY A 24 13.34 -4.10 2.80
C GLY A 24 12.60 -3.82 4.12
N SER A 25 13.32 -3.56 5.20
CA SER A 25 12.76 -3.31 6.54
C SER A 25 12.64 -1.82 6.82
N ALA A 26 11.42 -1.35 7.03
CA ALA A 26 11.16 0.04 7.47
C ALA A 26 11.74 0.35 8.85
N GLN A 27 11.93 -0.66 9.72
CA GLN A 27 12.48 -0.43 11.06
C GLN A 27 13.96 -0.02 10.99
N ASP A 28 14.70 -0.58 10.03
CA ASP A 28 16.15 -0.38 9.91
C ASP A 28 16.49 1.07 9.56
N VAL A 29 15.59 1.77 8.86
CA VAL A 29 15.77 3.16 8.41
C VAL A 29 14.92 4.17 9.18
N LYS A 30 14.22 3.74 10.23
CA LYS A 30 13.21 4.54 10.93
C LYS A 30 13.80 5.81 11.54
N ALA A 31 14.98 5.72 12.16
CA ALA A 31 15.63 6.84 12.82
C ALA A 31 16.08 7.91 11.80
N GLU A 32 16.64 7.46 10.68
CA GLU A 32 17.06 8.31 9.57
C GLU A 32 15.87 8.97 8.91
N VAL A 33 14.77 8.24 8.68
CA VAL A 33 13.51 8.82 8.16
C VAL A 33 12.98 9.92 9.07
N GLN A 34 13.01 9.70 10.39
CA GLN A 34 12.59 10.71 11.35
C GLN A 34 13.51 11.94 11.34
N THR A 35 14.81 11.73 11.15
CA THR A 35 15.80 12.80 10.98
C THR A 35 15.55 13.57 9.69
N MET A 36 15.35 12.87 8.56
CA MET A 36 15.04 13.46 7.25
C MET A 36 13.78 14.32 7.32
N ALA A 37 12.72 13.83 7.97
CA ALA A 37 11.48 14.60 8.17
C ALA A 37 11.73 15.92 8.92
N GLY A 38 12.69 15.95 9.85
CA GLY A 38 13.09 17.16 10.59
C GLY A 38 13.98 18.14 9.82
N VAL A 39 14.60 17.75 8.71
CA VAL A 39 15.49 18.66 7.95
C VAL A 39 14.67 19.75 7.26
N LEU A 40 14.99 21.01 7.51
CA LEU A 40 14.30 22.15 6.89
C LEU A 40 14.87 22.42 5.50
N LEU A 41 14.23 21.86 4.47
CA LEU A 41 14.51 22.12 3.07
C LEU A 41 13.21 22.46 2.33
N PRO A 42 13.27 23.23 1.23
CA PRO A 42 12.15 23.39 0.32
C PRO A 42 11.64 22.02 -0.18
N LEU A 43 10.33 21.88 -0.40
CA LEU A 43 9.73 20.61 -0.86
C LEU A 43 10.39 20.09 -2.15
N SER A 44 10.74 20.98 -3.09
CA SER A 44 11.41 20.63 -4.34
C SER A 44 12.81 20.03 -4.16
N GLU A 45 13.50 20.37 -3.07
CA GLU A 45 14.81 19.79 -2.74
C GLU A 45 14.67 18.52 -1.89
N LYS A 46 13.62 18.46 -1.06
CA LYS A 46 13.34 17.36 -0.15
C LYS A 46 12.69 16.15 -0.84
N TYR A 47 11.90 16.38 -1.88
CA TYR A 47 11.19 15.36 -2.64
C TYR A 47 11.54 15.51 -4.12
N ARG A 48 12.39 14.61 -4.62
CA ARG A 48 12.88 14.62 -6.00
C ARG A 48 12.13 13.66 -6.90
N LEU A 49 11.58 12.59 -6.31
CA LEU A 49 10.88 11.53 -7.05
C LEU A 49 9.37 11.67 -6.88
N LEU A 50 8.93 11.98 -5.66
CA LEU A 50 7.54 12.15 -5.32
C LEU A 50 7.09 13.57 -5.63
N GLY A 51 5.95 13.70 -6.32
CA GLY A 51 5.24 14.98 -6.49
C GLY A 51 4.56 15.44 -5.19
N ALA A 52 5.33 15.63 -4.12
CA ALA A 52 4.84 15.87 -2.76
C ALA A 52 4.00 17.15 -2.66
N GLU A 53 4.41 18.23 -3.32
CA GLU A 53 3.67 19.50 -3.34
C GLU A 53 2.26 19.33 -3.93
N THR A 54 2.15 18.72 -5.11
CA THR A 54 0.86 18.44 -5.75
C THR A 54 0.02 17.50 -4.90
N MET A 55 0.61 16.42 -4.38
CA MET A 55 -0.10 15.47 -3.52
C MET A 55 -0.64 16.15 -2.25
N LEU A 56 0.13 17.00 -1.60
CA LEU A 56 -0.33 17.76 -0.43
C LEU A 56 -1.46 18.71 -0.81
N ARG A 57 -1.29 19.49 -1.89
CA ARG A 57 -2.28 20.47 -2.39
C ARG A 57 -3.64 19.83 -2.68
N GLU A 58 -3.63 18.66 -3.30
CA GLU A 58 -4.85 17.92 -3.67
C GLU A 58 -5.53 17.21 -2.48
N ASN A 59 -4.87 17.11 -1.32
CA ASN A 59 -5.36 16.40 -0.14
C ASN A 59 -5.38 17.27 1.15
N THR A 60 -5.45 18.60 1.04
CA THR A 60 -5.21 19.58 2.14
C THR A 60 -6.21 19.60 3.30
N VAL A 61 -7.43 19.08 3.11
CA VAL A 61 -8.47 19.04 4.17
C VAL A 61 -8.02 18.12 5.32
N LEU A 62 -8.29 18.47 6.58
CA LEU A 62 -7.74 17.74 7.74
C LEU A 62 -8.12 16.25 7.77
N GLU A 63 -9.38 15.90 7.49
CA GLU A 63 -9.78 14.48 7.35
C GLU A 63 -9.05 13.81 6.18
N SER A 64 -8.76 14.55 5.11
CA SER A 64 -7.98 14.08 3.97
C SER A 64 -6.51 13.86 4.31
N LEU A 65 -5.89 14.67 5.18
CA LEU A 65 -4.53 14.44 5.66
C LEU A 65 -4.43 13.16 6.49
N SER A 66 -5.43 12.87 7.33
CA SER A 66 -5.50 11.60 8.06
C SER A 66 -5.65 10.39 7.11
N ARG A 67 -6.41 10.54 6.01
CA ARG A 67 -6.47 9.53 4.94
C ARG A 67 -5.14 9.39 4.20
N LEU A 68 -4.45 10.51 3.96
CA LEU A 68 -3.15 10.53 3.30
C LEU A 68 -2.10 9.77 4.12
N VAL A 69 -2.03 9.97 5.44
CA VAL A 69 -1.13 9.20 6.32
C VAL A 69 -1.40 7.70 6.19
N LYS A 70 -2.67 7.28 6.17
CA LYS A 70 -3.05 5.87 5.98
C LYS A 70 -2.63 5.34 4.62
N ALA A 71 -2.86 6.10 3.55
CA ALA A 71 -2.48 5.71 2.19
C ALA A 71 -0.95 5.59 2.05
N LEU A 72 -0.19 6.56 2.56
CA LEU A 72 1.28 6.53 2.56
C LEU A 72 1.83 5.33 3.36
N SER A 73 1.18 4.93 4.45
CA SER A 73 1.55 3.72 5.19
C SER A 73 1.39 2.44 4.37
N ILE A 74 0.32 2.34 3.56
CA ILE A 74 0.13 1.21 2.65
C ILE A 74 1.14 1.26 1.49
N LEU A 75 1.43 2.44 0.94
CA LEU A 75 2.43 2.63 -0.12
C LEU A 75 3.86 2.33 0.36
N GLU A 76 4.22 2.72 1.59
CA GLU A 76 5.46 2.32 2.24
C GLU A 76 5.60 0.80 2.27
N LYS A 77 4.53 0.11 2.67
CA LYS A 77 4.52 -1.35 2.71
C LYS A 77 4.69 -1.99 1.33
N TYR A 78 4.10 -1.42 0.27
CA TYR A 78 4.36 -1.87 -1.09
C TYR A 78 5.85 -1.73 -1.46
N GLY A 79 6.45 -0.58 -1.16
CA GLY A 79 7.87 -0.32 -1.39
C GLY A 79 8.77 -1.30 -0.65
N CYS A 80 8.57 -1.45 0.67
CA CYS A 80 9.30 -2.39 1.52
C CYS A 80 9.21 -3.84 1.01
N ASN A 81 8.02 -4.28 0.59
CA ASN A 81 7.83 -5.62 0.02
C ASN A 81 8.69 -5.81 -1.24
N LEU A 82 8.74 -4.81 -2.13
CA LEU A 82 9.52 -4.88 -3.38
C LEU A 82 11.03 -4.92 -3.12
N THR A 83 11.51 -4.23 -2.09
CA THR A 83 12.92 -4.27 -1.66
C THR A 83 13.28 -5.48 -0.79
N SER A 84 12.30 -6.22 -0.28
CA SER A 84 12.56 -7.35 0.61
C SER A 84 13.14 -8.56 -0.15
N PRO A 85 14.19 -9.22 0.38
CA PRO A 85 14.66 -10.51 -0.12
C PRO A 85 13.57 -11.59 -0.07
N ALA A 86 12.65 -11.52 0.90
CA ALA A 86 11.53 -12.43 1.07
C ALA A 86 10.25 -11.90 0.41
N ARG A 87 10.37 -11.37 -0.81
CA ARG A 87 9.28 -10.69 -1.52
C ARG A 87 8.03 -11.59 -1.65
N PRO A 88 6.81 -11.06 -1.43
CA PRO A 88 5.58 -11.84 -1.58
C PRO A 88 5.38 -12.39 -3.00
N ARG A 89 4.82 -13.59 -3.12
CA ARG A 89 4.64 -14.29 -4.41
C ARG A 89 3.92 -13.48 -5.51
N TYR A 90 2.94 -12.65 -5.15
CA TYR A 90 2.13 -11.86 -6.09
C TYR A 90 2.53 -10.38 -6.15
N TRP A 91 3.81 -10.07 -5.90
CA TRP A 91 4.31 -8.70 -5.89
C TRP A 91 4.15 -7.96 -7.22
N ARG A 92 4.06 -8.69 -8.35
CA ARG A 92 4.02 -8.11 -9.70
C ARG A 92 2.75 -7.33 -10.01
N SER A 93 1.69 -7.47 -9.22
CA SER A 93 0.40 -6.86 -9.54
C SER A 93 -0.28 -6.27 -8.32
N VAL A 94 -0.98 -5.15 -8.54
CA VAL A 94 -1.86 -4.49 -7.58
C VAL A 94 -3.25 -4.42 -8.20
N LYS A 95 -4.25 -4.98 -7.52
CA LYS A 95 -5.64 -4.98 -7.99
C LYS A 95 -6.43 -3.83 -7.40
N HIS A 96 -7.18 -3.10 -8.22
CA HIS A 96 -7.99 -1.96 -7.79
C HIS A 96 -9.24 -2.39 -7.01
N ASN A 97 -9.80 -3.57 -7.29
CA ASN A 97 -10.91 -4.13 -6.51
C ASN A 97 -10.55 -4.58 -5.09
N ASN A 98 -9.27 -4.60 -4.72
CA ASN A 98 -8.87 -4.96 -3.37
C ASN A 98 -9.46 -3.94 -2.37
N PRO A 99 -10.24 -4.36 -1.35
CA PRO A 99 -10.90 -3.43 -0.44
C PRO A 99 -9.94 -2.50 0.32
N VAL A 100 -8.75 -3.00 0.67
CA VAL A 100 -7.71 -2.20 1.33
C VAL A 100 -7.21 -1.13 0.37
N PHE A 101 -6.88 -1.52 -0.87
CA PHE A 101 -6.46 -0.58 -1.90
C PHE A 101 -7.49 0.53 -2.13
N ARG A 102 -8.74 0.13 -2.39
CA ARG A 102 -9.85 1.03 -2.72
C ARG A 102 -10.15 2.02 -1.60
N SER A 103 -10.12 1.58 -0.34
CA SER A 103 -10.43 2.43 0.81
C SER A 103 -9.26 3.30 1.27
N THR A 104 -8.04 3.07 0.78
CA THR A 104 -6.83 3.78 1.22
C THR A 104 -6.12 4.48 0.07
N VAL A 105 -5.34 3.76 -0.73
CA VAL A 105 -4.50 4.30 -1.81
C VAL A 105 -5.34 4.94 -2.90
N ASP A 106 -6.48 4.34 -3.27
CA ASP A 106 -7.37 4.89 -4.29
C ASP A 106 -8.24 6.05 -3.79
N ALA A 107 -8.34 6.20 -2.48
CA ALA A 107 -9.12 7.24 -1.83
C ALA A 107 -8.38 8.60 -1.76
N VAL A 108 -7.10 8.65 -2.15
CA VAL A 108 -6.27 9.85 -2.13
C VAL A 108 -5.77 10.20 -3.52
N LYS A 109 -5.63 11.51 -3.79
CA LYS A 109 -5.05 11.96 -5.06
C LYS A 109 -3.54 11.70 -5.07
N GLY A 110 -3.04 11.21 -6.21
CA GLY A 110 -1.63 10.83 -6.39
C GLY A 110 -1.25 9.43 -5.91
N GLY A 111 -2.13 8.69 -5.21
CA GLY A 111 -1.79 7.37 -4.65
C GLY A 111 -1.36 6.34 -5.72
N ARG A 112 -2.07 6.28 -6.85
CA ARG A 112 -1.70 5.43 -7.99
C ARG A 112 -0.37 5.86 -8.63
N ALA A 113 -0.08 7.15 -8.69
CA ALA A 113 1.16 7.66 -9.29
C ALA A 113 2.40 7.14 -8.54
N VAL A 114 2.31 6.94 -7.22
CA VAL A 114 3.39 6.33 -6.43
C VAL A 114 3.64 4.87 -6.84
N LEU A 115 2.60 4.12 -7.20
CA LEU A 115 2.77 2.75 -7.71
C LEU A 115 3.45 2.74 -9.07
N PHE A 116 3.15 3.73 -9.93
CA PHE A 116 3.89 3.92 -11.18
C PHE A 116 5.38 4.17 -10.92
N LEU A 117 5.71 5.01 -9.92
CA LEU A 117 7.11 5.23 -9.50
C LEU A 117 7.79 3.95 -8.99
N TYR A 118 7.06 3.06 -8.32
CA TYR A 118 7.61 1.75 -7.93
C TYR A 118 7.84 0.77 -9.09
N GLY A 119 7.33 1.07 -10.29
CA GLY A 119 7.48 0.23 -11.48
C GLY A 119 6.21 -0.51 -11.91
N TYR A 120 5.06 -0.28 -11.26
CA TYR A 120 3.76 -0.81 -11.71
C TYR A 120 3.20 0.00 -12.90
N THR A 121 3.88 -0.04 -14.05
CA THR A 121 3.60 0.82 -15.20
C THR A 121 2.64 0.22 -16.23
N SER A 122 2.44 -1.10 -16.22
CA SER A 122 1.51 -1.77 -17.14
C SER A 122 0.08 -1.69 -16.61
N GLN A 123 -0.77 -0.93 -17.31
CA GLN A 123 -2.18 -0.80 -16.96
C GLN A 123 -2.95 -2.08 -17.28
N GLN A 124 -3.79 -2.51 -16.34
CA GLN A 124 -4.66 -3.68 -16.45
C GLN A 124 -6.11 -3.24 -16.24
N ALA A 125 -7.08 -4.01 -16.74
CA ALA A 125 -8.51 -3.69 -16.61
C ALA A 125 -8.95 -3.48 -15.14
N ASP A 126 -8.33 -4.21 -14.20
CA ASP A 126 -8.64 -4.16 -12.76
C ASP A 126 -7.38 -3.86 -11.92
N GLY A 127 -6.39 -3.14 -12.46
CA GLY A 127 -5.19 -2.88 -11.67
C GLY A 127 -4.01 -2.30 -12.41
N LEU A 128 -2.85 -2.42 -11.75
CA LEU A 128 -1.54 -2.12 -12.29
C LEU A 128 -0.64 -3.34 -12.11
N SER A 129 0.34 -3.48 -13.00
CA SER A 129 1.31 -4.55 -12.96
C SER A 129 2.69 -4.07 -13.41
N PHE A 130 3.71 -4.80 -12.99
CA PHE A 130 5.02 -4.70 -13.63
C PHE A 130 4.94 -5.21 -15.08
N PRO A 131 5.65 -4.59 -16.03
CA PRO A 131 5.81 -5.11 -17.38
C PRO A 131 6.36 -6.54 -17.40
N ASP A 132 6.01 -7.30 -18.43
CA ASP A 132 6.34 -8.73 -18.54
C ASP A 132 7.85 -9.00 -18.67
N ASP A 133 8.60 -8.06 -19.25
CA ASP A 133 10.05 -8.09 -19.42
C ASP A 133 10.83 -7.79 -18.12
N VAL A 134 10.17 -7.21 -17.12
CA VAL A 134 10.81 -6.88 -15.84
C VAL A 134 10.79 -8.10 -14.92
N SER A 135 11.90 -8.81 -14.76
CA SER A 135 11.97 -9.98 -13.86
C SER A 135 12.08 -9.62 -12.38
N GLN A 136 12.68 -8.47 -12.07
CA GLN A 136 12.92 -7.95 -10.72
C GLN A 136 12.69 -6.43 -10.70
N PRO A 137 12.16 -5.85 -9.60
CA PRO A 137 12.10 -4.42 -9.45
C PRO A 137 13.49 -3.83 -9.30
N ASP A 138 13.66 -2.58 -9.70
CA ASP A 138 14.84 -1.79 -9.36
C ASP A 138 14.81 -1.47 -7.86
N ALA A 139 15.49 -2.31 -7.06
CA ALA A 139 15.49 -2.19 -5.61
C ALA A 139 16.06 -0.85 -5.13
N ALA A 140 17.05 -0.29 -5.83
CA ALA A 140 17.64 0.99 -5.47
C ALA A 140 16.66 2.13 -5.72
N HIS A 141 16.00 2.15 -6.88
CA HIS A 141 14.98 3.15 -7.19
C HIS A 141 13.77 3.03 -6.26
N VAL A 142 13.24 1.83 -6.06
CA VAL A 142 12.12 1.58 -5.15
C VAL A 142 12.46 2.04 -3.73
N ALA A 143 13.67 1.75 -3.23
CA ALA A 143 14.10 2.22 -1.92
C ALA A 143 14.11 3.76 -1.83
N ALA A 144 14.60 4.45 -2.85
CA ALA A 144 14.60 5.92 -2.88
C ALA A 144 13.18 6.50 -2.84
N VAL A 145 12.26 5.98 -3.66
CA VAL A 145 10.84 6.39 -3.63
C VAL A 145 10.21 6.08 -2.27
N THR A 146 10.51 4.91 -1.70
CA THR A 146 9.97 4.48 -0.41
C THR A 146 10.42 5.41 0.72
N LEU A 147 11.69 5.85 0.73
CA LEU A 147 12.17 6.81 1.71
C LEU A 147 11.41 8.14 1.62
N GLU A 148 11.16 8.66 0.42
CA GLU A 148 10.36 9.88 0.26
C GLU A 148 8.92 9.70 0.76
N VAL A 149 8.31 8.53 0.49
CA VAL A 149 6.98 8.18 1.03
C VAL A 149 6.99 8.13 2.55
N MET A 150 8.00 7.50 3.16
CA MET A 150 8.15 7.39 4.62
C MET A 150 8.38 8.76 5.27
N THR A 151 9.22 9.60 4.66
CA THR A 151 9.50 10.96 5.11
C THR A 151 8.23 11.83 5.04
N LEU A 152 7.51 11.82 3.91
CA LEU A 152 6.26 12.56 3.77
C LEU A 152 5.20 12.08 4.76
N ARG A 153 5.07 10.76 4.96
CA ARG A 153 4.15 10.19 5.95
C ARG A 153 4.45 10.75 7.34
N THR A 154 5.73 10.77 7.71
CA THR A 154 6.19 11.25 9.02
C THR A 154 5.88 12.74 9.21
N GLU A 155 6.13 13.56 8.19
CA GLU A 155 5.81 15.01 8.24
C GLU A 155 4.31 15.26 8.35
N VAL A 156 3.49 14.60 7.54
CA VAL A 156 2.03 14.78 7.57
C VAL A 156 1.44 14.27 8.89
N ASP A 157 1.94 13.16 9.42
CA ASP A 157 1.52 12.63 10.72
C ASP A 157 1.83 13.62 11.85
N MET A 158 3.01 14.25 11.84
CA MET A 158 3.35 15.33 12.78
C MET A 158 2.38 16.51 12.65
N LEU A 159 2.03 16.94 11.43
CA LEU A 159 1.08 18.03 11.20
C LEU A 159 -0.33 17.70 11.71
N VAL A 160 -0.82 16.49 11.46
CA VAL A 160 -2.13 16.02 11.95
C VAL A 160 -2.15 16.00 13.47
N LYS A 161 -1.10 15.50 14.12
CA LYS A 161 -0.98 15.46 15.58
C LYS A 161 -0.90 16.86 16.21
N VAL A 162 -0.14 17.79 15.63
CA VAL A 162 -0.05 19.17 16.12
C VAL A 162 -1.41 19.85 16.03
N ARG A 163 -2.14 19.68 14.92
CA ARG A 163 -3.48 20.23 14.75
C ARG A 163 -4.48 19.61 15.73
N ALA A 164 -4.45 18.29 15.90
CA ALA A 164 -5.28 17.59 16.87
C ALA A 164 -5.00 18.07 18.31
N ALA A 165 -3.75 18.28 18.69
CA ALA A 165 -3.38 18.81 20.01
C ALA A 165 -3.82 20.27 20.19
N SER A 166 -3.77 21.09 19.14
CA SER A 166 -4.26 22.48 19.19
C SER A 166 -5.78 22.57 19.35
N VAL A 167 -6.53 21.64 18.76
CA VAL A 167 -8.00 21.52 18.92
C VAL A 167 -8.32 20.87 20.27
N GLY A 168 -7.55 19.87 20.70
CA GLY A 168 -7.69 19.15 21.97
C GLY A 168 -7.35 19.99 23.21
N ARG A 169 -6.64 21.11 23.09
CA ARG A 169 -6.52 22.10 24.18
C ARG A 169 -7.81 22.86 24.47
N SER A 170 -8.88 22.65 23.68
CA SER A 170 -10.25 23.06 24.01
C SER A 170 -11.10 21.92 24.59
N LEU A 171 -10.60 20.67 24.60
CA LEU A 171 -11.29 19.46 25.05
C LEU A 171 -10.26 18.46 25.60
N GLU A 172 -9.63 18.79 26.72
CA GLU A 172 -8.64 17.92 27.35
C GLU A 172 -9.35 16.98 28.34
N VAL A 173 -9.88 15.83 27.89
CA VAL A 173 -9.91 14.58 28.69
C VAL A 173 -10.02 13.38 27.74
N SER A 174 -9.17 12.37 27.98
CA SER A 174 -9.25 11.00 27.46
C SER A 174 -8.69 10.79 26.05
N TRP A 175 -7.48 10.22 25.97
CA TRP A 175 -7.26 8.88 25.38
C TRP A 175 -5.88 8.38 25.83
N GLY A 176 -5.91 7.38 26.72
CA GLY A 176 -4.73 6.61 27.12
C GLY A 176 -4.47 5.42 26.19
N LEU A 177 -3.17 5.14 26.01
CA LEU A 177 -2.52 3.84 25.82
C LEU A 177 -2.94 2.87 24.68
N LYS A 178 -1.89 2.28 24.08
CA LYS A 178 -1.78 1.05 23.24
C LYS A 178 -1.93 1.28 21.73
N GLY A 179 -1.14 0.67 20.84
CA GLY A 179 -0.14 -0.38 20.95
C GLY A 179 0.16 -0.93 19.54
N SER A 180 1.37 -1.45 19.32
CA SER A 180 1.83 -2.36 18.26
C SER A 180 1.01 -2.44 16.96
N PHE A 181 1.43 -1.71 15.92
CA PHE A 181 0.96 -1.91 14.55
C PHE A 181 1.96 -2.78 13.77
N CYS A 182 2.18 -4.00 14.25
CA CYS A 182 3.04 -4.99 13.59
C CYS A 182 2.36 -6.37 13.59
N SER A 183 1.13 -6.48 13.06
CA SER A 183 0.45 -7.78 12.94
C SER A 183 -0.59 -7.92 11.82
N PHE A 184 -0.82 -6.91 10.96
CA PHE A 184 -1.93 -7.00 9.99
C PHE A 184 -1.57 -7.55 8.60
N PHE A 185 -0.34 -8.03 8.40
CA PHE A 185 0.07 -8.61 7.11
C PHE A 185 1.08 -9.75 7.27
N ARG A 186 0.84 -10.62 8.25
CA ARG A 186 1.49 -11.93 8.36
C ARG A 186 0.60 -13.06 7.83
N GLU A 187 -0.42 -12.73 7.04
CA GLU A 187 -1.26 -13.68 6.32
C GLU A 187 -1.00 -13.54 4.81
N PRO A 188 -0.78 -14.65 4.09
CA PRO A 188 -0.44 -14.63 2.68
C PRO A 188 -1.62 -14.07 1.86
N ILE A 189 -1.32 -13.20 0.89
CA ILE A 189 -2.24 -12.88 -0.19
C ILE A 189 -2.39 -14.18 -1.00
N LEU A 190 -3.33 -15.05 -0.61
CA LEU A 190 -3.48 -16.37 -1.18
C LEU A 190 -4.18 -16.30 -2.55
N THR A 191 -3.50 -16.89 -3.52
CA THR A 191 -4.04 -17.49 -4.73
C THR A 191 -5.26 -18.35 -4.52
N ARG A 192 -6.06 -18.49 -5.57
CA ARG A 192 -6.64 -19.79 -5.93
C ARG A 192 -5.99 -20.32 -7.21
N ARG A 193 -5.31 -21.47 -7.08
CA ARG A 193 -4.74 -22.28 -8.16
C ARG A 193 -5.83 -23.24 -8.65
N ALA A 194 -6.03 -23.33 -9.96
CA ALA A 194 -6.73 -24.43 -10.59
C ALA A 194 -5.73 -25.58 -10.79
N SER A 195 -6.17 -26.82 -10.58
CA SER A 195 -5.48 -28.01 -11.06
C SER A 195 -6.49 -29.07 -11.45
N GLU A 196 -6.32 -29.55 -12.69
CA GLU A 196 -6.77 -30.82 -13.26
C GLU A 196 -6.33 -31.99 -12.33
N THR A 197 -6.91 -33.20 -12.34
CA THR A 197 -7.11 -34.18 -13.43
C THR A 197 -7.98 -35.35 -12.92
N SER A 198 -8.46 -36.17 -13.88
CA SER A 198 -8.73 -37.63 -13.84
C SER A 198 -10.20 -38.10 -13.84
N SER A 199 -10.62 -38.60 -15.01
CA SER A 199 -11.72 -39.58 -15.25
C SER A 199 -11.30 -40.99 -14.75
N PRO A 200 -12.14 -42.06 -14.66
CA PRO A 200 -13.05 -42.52 -15.74
C PRO A 200 -14.39 -43.20 -15.33
N SER A 201 -15.18 -43.45 -16.39
CA SER A 201 -16.06 -44.62 -16.62
C SER A 201 -17.56 -44.59 -16.26
N SER A 202 -18.34 -44.57 -17.36
CA SER A 202 -19.41 -45.53 -17.73
C SER A 202 -20.88 -45.32 -17.29
N SER A 203 -21.68 -45.11 -18.35
CA SER A 203 -22.96 -45.79 -18.66
C SER A 203 -24.32 -45.12 -18.38
N ARG A 204 -24.88 -44.64 -19.50
CA ARG A 204 -26.21 -44.96 -20.09
C ARG A 204 -27.51 -44.47 -19.45
N ARG A 205 -28.24 -43.70 -20.30
CA ARG A 205 -29.71 -43.65 -20.55
C ARG A 205 -30.55 -43.08 -19.40
N SER A 206 -31.63 -42.31 -19.57
CA SER A 206 -32.50 -41.97 -20.71
C SER A 206 -33.42 -40.81 -20.28
N VAL A 207 -33.77 -39.93 -21.23
CA VAL A 207 -34.89 -38.94 -21.24
C VAL A 207 -36.18 -39.71 -21.64
N PRO A 208 -37.48 -39.34 -21.40
CA PRO A 208 -38.16 -38.01 -21.38
C PRO A 208 -39.20 -37.85 -20.22
N THR A 209 -39.94 -36.76 -19.95
CA THR A 209 -40.91 -35.95 -20.72
C THR A 209 -41.32 -34.67 -19.93
N ARG A 210 -41.76 -33.62 -20.64
CA ARG A 210 -42.36 -32.32 -20.20
C ARG A 210 -43.85 -32.46 -19.77
N PRO A 211 -44.64 -31.38 -19.45
CA PRO A 211 -44.39 -30.04 -18.83
C PRO A 211 -45.44 -29.64 -17.75
N ARG A 212 -45.23 -28.54 -16.99
CA ARG A 212 -46.19 -27.39 -16.82
C ARG A 212 -45.84 -26.44 -15.65
N ARG A 213 -45.94 -25.14 -15.98
CA ARG A 213 -46.38 -23.94 -15.23
C ARG A 213 -45.73 -23.51 -13.90
N CYS A 214 -45.15 -22.31 -13.98
CA CYS A 214 -45.08 -21.17 -13.07
C CYS A 214 -45.57 -21.32 -11.61
N HIS A 215 -44.69 -21.00 -10.67
CA HIS A 215 -44.99 -20.13 -9.53
C HIS A 215 -43.71 -19.40 -9.07
N VAL A 216 -43.84 -18.08 -8.93
CA VAL A 216 -42.91 -17.21 -8.22
C VAL A 216 -43.19 -17.37 -6.73
N ILE A 217 -42.22 -17.81 -5.93
CA ILE A 217 -42.18 -17.58 -4.48
C ILE A 217 -40.73 -17.31 -4.05
N GLN A 218 -40.61 -16.24 -3.29
CA GLN A 218 -39.44 -15.69 -2.64
C GLN A 218 -39.28 -16.34 -1.25
N SER A 219 -38.02 -16.51 -0.81
CA SER A 219 -37.55 -16.59 0.60
C SER A 219 -36.87 -17.88 1.06
N HIS A 220 -35.64 -17.65 1.57
CA HIS A 220 -35.00 -18.21 2.77
C HIS A 220 -34.62 -19.70 2.89
N ALA A 221 -33.31 -19.85 3.15
CA ALA A 221 -32.68 -20.70 4.17
C ALA A 221 -32.52 -22.22 3.92
N PHE A 222 -31.62 -22.78 4.75
CA PHE A 222 -31.10 -24.15 4.88
C PHE A 222 -29.77 -24.39 4.16
N LEU A 223 -28.65 -24.39 4.90
CA LEU A 223 -28.11 -25.50 5.73
C LEU A 223 -27.58 -26.63 4.83
N LEU A 224 -26.31 -27.00 5.05
CA LEU A 224 -25.85 -28.35 5.40
C LEU A 224 -24.31 -28.40 5.32
N GLY A 225 -23.66 -28.68 6.46
CA GLY A 225 -22.36 -29.35 6.48
C GLY A 225 -22.56 -30.87 6.33
N PRO A 226 -21.63 -31.68 6.85
CA PRO A 226 -20.29 -31.92 6.32
C PRO A 226 -20.16 -33.37 5.78
N CYS A 227 -19.14 -33.60 4.94
CA CYS A 227 -18.45 -34.88 4.77
C CYS A 227 -16.97 -34.56 4.55
#